data_AF-A0AAD0TB05-F1
#
_entry.id   AF-A0AAD0TB05-F1
#
_cell.length_a   1.000
_cell.length_b   1.000
_cell.length_c   1.000
_cell.angle_alpha   90.00
_cell.angle_beta   90.00
_cell.angle_gamma   90.00
#
_symmetry.space_group_name_H-M   'P 1'
#
loop_
_entity.id
_entity.type
_entity.pdbx_description
1 polymer ?
#
loop_
_entity_poly.entity_id
_entity_poly.type
_entity_poly.pdbx_seq_one_letter_code
_entity_poly.pdbx_strand_id
1 'polypeptide(L)'
;MQKDNFKQTFLNEARNEVQGIYLETTIDGDFNADLFSEKLTPIWTAASLNGLDEFEFISLVEDIINKDAQEIYYPFSLNYRAVA
;
A
#
# COMPACT_ATOMS: atom_id res chain seq x y z
N MET A 1 13.10 -20.10 5.97
CA MET A 1 13.19 -20.63 4.59
C MET A 1 11.85 -20.79 3.89
N GLN A 2 10.78 -21.38 4.46
CA GLN A 2 9.46 -21.35 3.79
C GLN A 2 8.67 -20.06 4.06
N LYS A 3 8.64 -19.55 5.30
CA LYS A 3 7.87 -18.34 5.65
C LYS A 3 8.28 -17.09 4.86
N ASP A 4 9.57 -16.96 4.58
CA ASP A 4 10.14 -15.81 3.85
C ASP A 4 9.67 -15.76 2.39
N ASN A 5 9.49 -16.92 1.75
CA ASN A 5 8.97 -17.03 0.38
C ASN A 5 7.47 -16.70 0.29
N PHE A 6 6.68 -17.10 1.28
CA PHE A 6 5.26 -16.78 1.32
C PHE A 6 5.03 -15.28 1.50
N LYS A 7 5.73 -14.66 2.45
CA LYS A 7 5.63 -13.21 2.67
C LYS A 7 6.04 -12.40 1.42
N GLN A 8 7.09 -12.81 0.72
CA GLN A 8 7.51 -12.18 -0.53
C GLN A 8 6.49 -12.31 -1.66
N THR A 9 5.75 -13.42 -1.70
CA THR A 9 4.67 -13.59 -2.68
C THR A 9 3.56 -12.57 -2.44
N PHE A 10 3.10 -12.43 -1.18
CA PHE A 10 2.06 -11.45 -0.83
C PHE A 10 2.51 -10.00 -1.00
N LEU A 11 3.77 -9.70 -0.72
CA LEU A 11 4.38 -8.40 -1.03
C LEU A 11 4.30 -8.07 -2.53
N ASN A 12 4.64 -9.04 -3.38
CA ASN A 12 4.59 -8.86 -4.82
C ASN A 12 3.14 -8.72 -5.33
N GLU A 13 2.21 -9.49 -4.77
CA GLU A 13 0.78 -9.37 -5.09
C GLU A 13 0.24 -7.99 -4.69
N ALA A 14 0.47 -7.57 -3.44
CA ALA A 14 0.08 -6.25 -2.95
C ALA A 14 0.71 -5.13 -3.81
N ARG A 15 1.98 -5.26 -4.21
CA ARG A 15 2.65 -4.30 -5.08
C ARG A 15 1.97 -4.19 -6.45
N ASN A 16 1.63 -5.32 -7.06
CA ASN A 16 0.95 -5.33 -8.35
C ASN A 16 -0.45 -4.72 -8.25
N GLU A 17 -1.18 -5.01 -7.17
CA GLU A 17 -2.50 -4.42 -6.93
C GLU A 17 -2.42 -2.91 -6.69
N VAL A 18 -1.48 -2.46 -5.85
CA VAL A 18 -1.25 -1.02 -5.60
C VAL A 18 -0.85 -0.29 -6.88
N GLN A 19 -0.02 -0.91 -7.72
CA GLN A 19 0.34 -0.34 -9.02
C GLN A 19 -0.88 -0.29 -9.96
N GLY A 20 -1.71 -1.32 -9.95
CA GLY A 20 -2.95 -1.36 -10.72
C GLY A 20 -3.90 -0.23 -10.35
N ILE A 21 -4.13 0.00 -9.05
CA ILE A 21 -4.98 1.11 -8.61
C ILE A 21 -4.34 2.46 -8.92
N TYR A 22 -3.01 2.62 -8.80
CA TYR A 22 -2.32 3.87 -9.13
C TYR A 22 -2.56 4.26 -10.60
N LEU A 23 -2.46 3.29 -11.51
CA LEU A 23 -2.74 3.50 -12.94
C LEU A 23 -4.22 3.77 -13.20
N GLU A 24 -5.13 3.10 -12.48
CA GLU A 24 -6.58 3.32 -12.62
C GLU A 24 -7.01 4.71 -12.12
N THR A 25 -6.38 5.20 -11.05
CA THR A 25 -6.68 6.49 -10.43
C THR A 25 -5.85 7.63 -10.99
N THR A 26 -5.00 7.37 -11.98
CA THR A 26 -4.24 8.39 -12.71
C THR A 26 -4.76 8.47 -14.14
N ILE A 27 -5.57 9.49 -14.42
CA ILE A 27 -6.17 9.71 -15.75
C ILE A 27 -5.51 10.93 -16.36
N ASP A 28 -4.97 10.80 -17.56
CA ASP A 28 -4.27 11.88 -18.29
C ASP A 28 -3.14 12.57 -17.49
N GLY A 29 -2.53 11.85 -16.55
CA GLY A 29 -1.48 12.36 -15.67
C GLY A 29 -1.98 13.00 -14.37
N ASP A 30 -3.30 13.15 -14.21
CA ASP A 30 -3.92 13.64 -12.98
C ASP A 30 -4.23 12.46 -12.05
N PHE A 31 -3.46 12.38 -10.96
CA PHE A 31 -3.62 11.38 -9.91
C PHE A 31 -4.69 11.80 -8.90
N ASN A 32 -5.69 10.93 -8.69
CA ASN A 32 -6.75 11.11 -7.70
C ASN A 32 -6.41 10.35 -6.40
N ALA A 33 -5.84 11.07 -5.43
CA ALA A 33 -5.43 10.52 -4.14
C ALA A 33 -6.59 10.00 -3.28
N ASP A 34 -7.76 10.64 -3.33
CA ASP A 34 -8.94 10.21 -2.55
C ASP A 34 -9.42 8.83 -3.05
N LEU A 35 -9.59 8.69 -4.36
CA LEU A 35 -10.02 7.43 -4.97
C LEU A 35 -8.98 6.32 -4.78
N PHE A 36 -7.69 6.67 -4.86
CA PHE A 36 -6.60 5.74 -4.56
C PHE A 36 -6.67 5.25 -3.12
N SER A 37 -6.86 6.17 -2.17
CA SER A 37 -6.96 5.88 -0.73
C SER A 37 -8.16 4.96 -0.42
N GLU A 38 -9.32 5.21 -1.03
CA GLU A 38 -10.49 4.33 -0.90
C GLU A 38 -10.17 2.89 -1.36
N LYS A 39 -9.47 2.76 -2.50
CA LYS A 39 -9.10 1.47 -3.10
C LYS A 39 -7.96 0.74 -2.38
N LEU A 40 -7.18 1.40 -1.52
CA LEU A 40 -6.16 0.73 -0.69
C LEU A 40 -6.77 -0.19 0.38
N THR A 41 -7.97 0.11 0.86
CA THR A 41 -8.64 -0.63 1.96
C THR A 41 -8.70 -2.14 1.73
N PRO A 42 -9.22 -2.65 0.58
CA PRO A 42 -9.25 -4.09 0.33
C PRO A 42 -7.85 -4.71 0.21
N ILE A 43 -6.89 -4.01 -0.38
CA ILE A 43 -5.51 -4.51 -0.55
C ILE A 43 -4.84 -4.65 0.82
N TRP A 44 -4.94 -3.62 1.67
CA TRP A 44 -4.44 -3.68 3.04
C TRP A 44 -5.08 -4.80 3.84
N THR A 45 -6.41 -4.99 3.72
CA THR A 45 -7.12 -6.05 4.43
C THR A 45 -6.55 -7.42 4.06
N ALA A 46 -6.31 -7.67 2.78
CA ALA A 46 -5.72 -8.94 2.33
C ALA A 46 -4.26 -9.07 2.78
N ALA A 47 -3.45 -8.03 2.63
CA ALA A 47 -2.03 -8.05 2.97
C ALA A 47 -1.79 -8.24 4.48
N SER A 48 -2.55 -7.54 5.33
CA SER A 48 -2.44 -7.62 6.79
C SER A 48 -2.82 -9.00 7.33
N LEU A 49 -3.86 -9.64 6.79
CA LEU A 49 -4.23 -11.02 7.13
C LEU A 49 -3.12 -12.03 6.80
N ASN A 50 -2.28 -11.70 5.81
CA ASN A 50 -1.15 -12.52 5.38
C ASN A 50 0.18 -12.11 6.05
N GLY A 51 0.14 -11.23 7.05
CA GLY A 51 1.28 -10.89 7.91
C GLY A 51 2.15 -9.75 7.39
N LEU A 52 1.63 -8.92 6.49
CA LEU A 52 2.24 -7.63 6.17
C LEU A 52 1.90 -6.61 7.25
N ASP A 53 2.90 -5.88 7.75
CA ASP A 53 2.67 -4.82 8.72
C ASP A 53 2.42 -3.45 8.06
N GLU A 54 1.99 -2.49 8.88
CA GLU A 54 1.63 -1.14 8.47
C GLU A 54 2.82 -0.42 7.80
N PHE A 55 4.04 -0.59 8.33
CA PHE A 55 5.24 0.06 7.82
C PHE A 55 5.67 -0.52 6.47
N GLU A 56 5.60 -1.84 6.33
CA GLU A 56 5.86 -2.54 5.08
C GLU A 56 4.87 -2.12 3.99
N PHE A 57 3.59 -1.98 4.34
CA PHE A 57 2.56 -1.53 3.40
C PHE A 57 2.74 -0.07 2.98
N ILE A 58 3.03 0.84 3.92
CA ILE A 58 3.35 2.25 3.60
C ILE A 58 4.55 2.33 2.67
N SER A 59 5.63 1.62 3.00
CA SER A 59 6.85 1.62 2.19
C SER A 59 6.57 1.13 0.77
N LEU A 60 5.75 0.08 0.63
CA LEU A 60 5.33 -0.45 -0.66
C LEU A 60 4.50 0.57 -1.46
N VAL A 61 3.58 1.27 -0.81
CA VAL A 61 2.74 2.30 -1.46
C VAL A 61 3.61 3.47 -1.91
N GLU A 62 4.50 3.96 -1.04
CA GLU A 62 5.45 5.04 -1.32
C GLU A 62 6.48 4.71 -2.41
N ASP A 63 6.80 3.44 -2.63
CA ASP A 63 7.67 3.01 -3.73
C ASP A 63 6.97 3.12 -5.09
N ILE A 64 5.63 3.09 -5.11
CA ILE A 64 4.82 3.07 -6.33
C ILE A 64 4.35 4.47 -6.68
N ILE A 65 3.85 5.22 -5.68
CA ILE A 65 3.43 6.59 -5.89
C ILE A 65 4.66 7.50 -5.94
N ASN A 66 4.64 8.49 -6.83
CA ASN A 66 5.66 9.52 -6.77
C ASN A 66 5.48 10.32 -5.46
N LYS A 67 6.51 10.45 -4.63
CA LYS A 67 6.41 10.98 -3.25
C LYS A 67 5.95 12.44 -3.15
N ASP A 68 5.93 13.15 -4.27
CA ASP A 68 5.36 14.51 -4.38
C ASP A 68 3.83 14.49 -4.60
N ALA A 69 3.23 13.32 -4.72
CA ALA A 69 1.79 13.15 -4.85
C ALA A 69 1.11 13.43 -3.51
N GLN A 70 -0.04 14.08 -3.62
CA GLN A 70 -1.02 14.43 -2.60
C GLN A 70 -1.13 13.44 -1.41
N GLU A 71 -1.59 13.96 -0.27
CA GLU A 71 -1.77 13.19 0.98
C GLU A 71 -2.58 11.90 0.74
N ILE A 72 -1.96 10.75 1.02
CA ILE A 72 -2.62 9.44 0.94
C ILE A 72 -3.16 9.06 2.32
N TYR A 73 -4.44 8.69 2.36
CA TYR A 73 -5.08 8.19 3.58
C TYR A 73 -4.99 6.66 3.63
N TYR A 74 -4.21 6.15 4.58
CA TYR A 74 -4.08 4.72 4.81
C TYR A 74 -5.27 4.18 5.63
N PRO A 75 -5.73 2.94 5.34
CA PRO A 75 -6.91 2.33 5.98
C PRO A 75 -6.64 1.79 7.40
N PHE A 76 -5.65 2.34 8.10
CA PHE A 76 -5.26 1.95 9.44
C PHE A 76 -4.75 3.16 10.23
N SER A 77 -4.95 3.13 11.54
CA SER A 77 -4.37 4.12 12.42
C SER A 77 -2.87 3.89 12.50
N LEU A 78 -2.07 4.87 12.10
CA LEU A 78 -0.64 4.86 12.36
C LEU A 78 -0.42 4.89 13.88
N ASN A 79 -0.38 3.72 14.51
CA ASN A 79 0.06 3.61 15.88
C ASN A 79 1.58 3.75 15.84
N TYR A 80 2.04 5.00 15.79
CA TYR A 80 3.40 5.35 16.18
C TYR A 80 3.59 4.89 17.63
N ARG A 81 3.95 3.62 17.83
CA ARG A 81 4.83 3.29 18.94
C ARG A 81 6.15 3.94 18.57
N ALA A 82 6.26 5.22 18.89
CA ALA A 82 7.54 5.86 19.08
C ALA A 82 8.29 4.96 20.07
N VAL A 83 9.22 4.18 19.54
CA VAL A 83 10.28 3.57 20.32
C VAL A 83 11.07 4.75 20.87
N ALA A 84 10.68 5.18 22.07
CA ALA A 84 11.44 6.05 22.94
C ALA A 84 12.53 5.22 23.65
#